data_AF-K1JK96-F1
#
_entry.id   AF-K1JK96-F1
#
_cell.length_a   1.000
_cell.length_b   1.000
_cell.length_c   1.000
_cell.angle_alpha   90.00
_cell.angle_beta   90.00
_cell.angle_gamma   90.00
#
_symmetry.space_group_name_H-M   'P 1'
#
loop_
_entity.id
_entity.type
_entity.pdbx_description
1 polymer ?
#
loop_
_entity_poly.entity_id
_entity_poly.type
_entity_poly.pdbx_seq_one_letter_code
_entity_poly.pdbx_strand_id
1 'polypeptide(L)'
;MRQVSKMDLVVVAVLGLVLFALAITLVNVQYRARTLFVEHERAVDVGRRLADDEAHLLLKVRKASLPGSIADGAGALGLEVARGENTVNLVVDEHHRVTFAPDTAAAQAAAADGKAGASEGSRGGRP
;
A
#
# COMPACT_ATOMS: atom_id res chain seq x y z
N MET A 1 43.82 31.31 -64.43
CA MET A 1 43.32 30.38 -63.38
C MET A 1 44.38 30.35 -62.28
N ARG A 2 44.01 30.77 -61.05
CA ARG A 2 44.94 30.93 -59.92
C ARG A 2 45.44 29.54 -59.47
N GLN A 3 46.76 29.34 -59.38
CA GLN A 3 47.31 28.06 -58.94
C GLN A 3 46.94 27.82 -57.47
N VAL A 4 46.25 26.72 -57.21
CA VAL A 4 45.85 26.30 -55.86
C VAL A 4 47.03 25.57 -55.25
N SER A 5 47.50 26.02 -54.09
CA SER A 5 48.60 25.36 -53.39
C SER A 5 48.15 23.99 -52.88
N LYS A 6 49.04 22.99 -52.91
CA LYS A 6 48.78 21.67 -52.30
C LYS A 6 48.38 21.81 -50.83
N MET A 7 48.89 22.83 -50.14
CA MET A 7 48.56 23.12 -48.75
C MET A 7 47.11 23.63 -48.59
N ASP A 8 46.64 24.49 -49.50
CA ASP A 8 45.25 24.97 -49.49
C ASP A 8 44.28 23.81 -49.69
N LEU A 9 44.63 22.86 -50.56
CA LEU A 9 43.81 21.67 -50.83
C LEU A 9 43.72 20.75 -49.60
N VAL A 10 44.82 20.57 -48.87
CA VAL A 10 44.84 19.81 -47.60
C VAL A 10 44.00 20.52 -46.55
N VAL A 11 44.13 21.84 -46.40
CA VAL A 11 43.33 22.61 -45.43
C VAL A 11 41.84 22.50 -45.74
N VAL A 12 41.44 22.67 -47.01
CA VAL A 12 40.04 22.52 -47.42
C VAL A 12 39.51 21.11 -47.14
N ALA A 13 40.31 20.08 -47.40
CA ALA A 13 39.93 18.69 -47.12
C ALA A 13 39.70 18.44 -45.61
N VAL A 14 40.60 18.94 -44.76
CA VAL A 14 40.46 18.82 -43.30
C VAL A 14 39.23 19.59 -42.82
N LEU A 15 39.03 20.81 -43.30
CA LEU A 15 37.91 21.65 -42.91
C LEU A 15 36.57 21.03 -43.35
N GLY A 16 36.54 20.45 -44.55
CA GLY A 16 35.40 19.67 -45.03
C GLY A 16 35.10 18.45 -44.16
N LEU A 17 36.13 17.71 -43.75
CA LEU A 17 35.96 16.54 -42.88
C LEU A 17 35.48 16.92 -41.48
N VAL A 18 36.01 18.01 -40.92
CA VAL A 18 35.55 18.55 -39.63
C VAL A 18 34.09 18.99 -39.71
N LEU A 19 33.71 19.72 -40.76
CA LEU A 19 32.32 20.14 -40.98
C LEU A 19 31.39 18.93 -41.15
N PHE A 20 31.85 17.91 -41.86
CA PHE A 20 31.09 16.68 -42.06
C PHE A 20 30.90 15.91 -40.74
N ALA A 21 31.94 15.79 -39.93
CA ALA A 21 31.85 15.19 -38.60
C ALA A 21 30.86 15.97 -37.70
N LEU A 22 30.94 17.31 -37.70
CA LEU A 22 30.02 18.17 -36.97
C LEU A 22 28.57 17.97 -37.43
N ALA A 23 28.32 17.87 -38.73
CA ALA A 23 26.99 17.60 -39.28
C ALA A 23 26.43 16.25 -38.78
N ILE A 24 27.25 15.19 -38.78
CA ILE A 24 26.84 13.87 -38.22
C ILE A 24 26.53 13.98 -36.74
N THR A 25 27.38 14.66 -35.95
CA THR A 25 27.14 14.82 -34.51
C THR A 25 25.86 15.61 -34.22
N LEU A 26 25.58 16.65 -35.02
CA LEU A 26 24.37 17.46 -34.88
C LEU A 26 23.11 16.63 -35.14
N VAL A 27 23.12 15.82 -36.20
CA VAL A 27 22.03 14.90 -36.52
C VAL A 27 21.84 13.89 -35.38
N ASN A 28 22.91 13.28 -34.89
CA ASN A 28 22.84 12.35 -33.75
C ASN A 28 22.26 13.01 -32.49
N VAL A 29 22.68 14.24 -32.17
CA VAL A 29 22.13 14.99 -31.02
C VAL A 29 20.65 15.31 -31.23
N GLN A 30 20.22 15.70 -32.44
CA GLN A 30 18.81 15.95 -32.74
C GLN A 30 17.95 14.68 -32.65
N TYR A 31 18.44 13.54 -33.17
CA TYR A 31 17.76 12.25 -33.03
C TYR A 31 17.67 11.79 -31.57
N ARG A 32 18.77 11.96 -30.82
CA ARG A 32 18.81 11.60 -29.40
C ARG A 32 17.94 12.53 -28.55
N ALA A 33 17.89 13.83 -28.87
CA ALA A 33 17.01 14.78 -28.22
C ALA A 33 15.54 14.39 -28.47
N ARG A 34 15.16 14.10 -29.72
CA ARG A 34 13.78 13.73 -30.06
C ARG A 34 13.31 12.46 -29.33
N THR A 35 14.20 11.48 -29.17
CA THR A 35 13.88 10.24 -28.43
C THR A 35 13.84 10.47 -26.92
N LEU A 36 14.81 11.20 -26.36
CA LEU A 36 14.84 11.53 -24.93
C LEU A 36 13.66 12.38 -24.47
N PHE A 37 13.22 13.35 -25.28
CA PHE A 37 12.07 14.19 -24.90
C PHE A 37 10.76 13.41 -24.86
N VAL A 38 10.54 12.49 -25.80
CA VAL A 38 9.33 11.65 -25.81
C VAL A 38 9.32 10.67 -24.64
N GLU A 39 10.47 10.07 -24.33
CA GLU A 39 10.58 9.18 -23.17
C GLU A 39 10.44 9.95 -21.85
N HIS A 40 11.03 11.14 -21.76
CA HIS A 40 10.90 11.99 -20.58
C HIS A 40 9.47 12.49 -20.39
N GLU A 41 8.81 12.97 -21.45
CA GLU A 41 7.42 13.42 -21.41
C GLU A 41 6.50 12.26 -21.01
N ARG A 42 6.72 11.06 -21.55
CA ARG A 42 5.98 9.85 -21.15
C ARG A 42 6.23 9.49 -19.67
N ALA A 43 7.46 9.60 -19.19
CA ALA A 43 7.79 9.33 -17.79
C ALA A 43 7.14 10.35 -16.85
N VAL A 44 7.11 11.63 -17.24
CA VAL A 44 6.45 12.71 -16.48
C VAL A 44 4.94 12.50 -16.44
N ASP A 45 4.32 12.15 -17.56
CA ASP A 45 2.88 11.86 -17.63
C ASP A 45 2.49 10.66 -16.77
N VAL A 46 3.30 9.59 -16.79
CA VAL A 46 3.09 8.43 -15.91
C VAL A 46 3.26 8.84 -14.43
N GLY A 47 4.28 9.65 -14.12
CA GLY A 47 4.50 10.16 -12.76
C GLY A 47 3.31 10.97 -12.24
N ARG A 48 2.72 11.82 -13.07
CA ARG A 48 1.53 12.59 -12.70
C ARG A 48 0.32 11.69 -12.42
N ARG A 49 0.08 10.69 -13.28
CA ARG A 49 -1.00 9.70 -13.08
C ARG A 49 -0.81 8.91 -11.78
N LEU A 50 0.41 8.48 -11.51
CA LEU A 50 0.74 7.76 -10.27
C LEU A 50 0.51 8.62 -9.02
N ALA A 51 0.84 9.91 -9.06
CA ALA A 51 0.58 10.83 -7.95
C ALA A 51 -0.92 11.03 -7.70
N ASP A 52 -1.72 11.13 -8.76
CA ASP A 52 -3.18 11.22 -8.66
C ASP A 52 -3.78 9.91 -8.09
N ASP A 53 -3.28 8.76 -8.55
CA ASP A 53 -3.68 7.43 -8.05
C ASP A 53 -3.31 7.24 -6.57
N GLU A 54 -2.12 7.68 -6.17
CA GLU A 54 -1.68 7.68 -4.77
C GLU A 54 -2.62 8.50 -3.88
N ALA A 55 -2.93 9.73 -4.29
CA ALA A 55 -3.86 10.59 -3.56
C ALA A 55 -5.24 9.93 -3.44
N HIS A 56 -5.71 9.30 -4.51
CA HIS A 56 -6.98 8.59 -4.52
C HIS A 56 -6.98 7.35 -3.60
N LEU A 57 -5.90 6.57 -3.61
CA LEU A 57 -5.72 5.42 -2.72
C LEU A 57 -5.66 5.86 -1.26
N LEU A 58 -4.94 6.93 -0.94
CA LEU A 58 -4.88 7.48 0.42
C LEU A 58 -6.27 7.91 0.91
N LEU A 59 -7.08 8.53 0.06
CA LEU A 59 -8.47 8.87 0.40
C LEU A 59 -9.32 7.62 0.67
N LYS A 60 -9.18 6.57 -0.14
CA LYS A 60 -9.87 5.28 0.08
C LYS A 60 -9.45 4.62 1.38
N VAL A 61 -8.15 4.58 1.67
CA VAL A 61 -7.62 4.01 2.93
C VAL A 61 -8.13 4.80 4.12
N ARG A 62 -8.09 6.14 4.07
CA ARG A 62 -8.64 6.99 5.14
C ARG A 62 -10.12 6.69 5.37
N LYS A 63 -10.90 6.61 4.30
CA LYS A 63 -12.33 6.27 4.39
C LYS A 63 -12.55 4.88 5.00
N ALA A 64 -11.81 3.88 4.54
CA ALA A 64 -11.91 2.51 5.07
C ALA A 64 -11.48 2.41 6.54
N SER A 65 -10.52 3.23 6.97
CA SER A 65 -10.04 3.29 8.35
C SER A 65 -10.96 4.05 9.31
N LEU A 66 -12.03 4.69 8.81
CA LEU A 66 -12.99 5.36 9.68
C LEU A 66 -13.65 4.32 10.58
N PRO A 67 -13.80 4.59 11.90
CA PRO A 67 -14.43 3.66 12.82
C PRO A 67 -15.80 3.16 12.36
N GLY A 68 -16.60 4.04 11.73
CA GLY A 68 -17.88 3.67 11.14
C GLY A 68 -17.75 2.66 10.01
N SER A 69 -16.82 2.86 9.08
CA SER A 69 -16.59 1.90 7.97
C SER A 69 -16.00 0.57 8.45
N ILE A 70 -15.21 0.58 9.53
CA ILE A 70 -14.75 -0.65 10.19
C ILE A 70 -15.93 -1.39 10.84
N ALA A 71 -16.80 -0.67 11.55
CA ALA A 71 -17.99 -1.25 12.17
C ALA A 71 -18.96 -1.82 11.12
N ASP A 72 -19.21 -1.09 10.02
CA ASP A 72 -20.04 -1.55 8.91
C ASP A 72 -19.44 -2.81 8.25
N GLY A 73 -18.12 -2.83 8.05
CA GLY A 73 -17.40 -3.99 7.52
C GLY A 73 -17.45 -5.20 8.47
N ALA A 74 -17.31 -4.99 9.78
CA ALA A 74 -17.45 -6.04 10.78
C ALA A 74 -18.89 -6.59 10.80
N GLY A 75 -19.90 -5.72 10.70
CA GLY A 75 -21.31 -6.10 10.59
C GLY A 75 -21.60 -6.96 9.35
N ALA A 76 -21.00 -6.62 8.20
CA ALA A 76 -21.12 -7.43 6.97
C ALA A 76 -20.48 -8.82 7.11
N LEU A 77 -19.50 -8.98 7.99
CA LEU A 77 -18.88 -10.25 8.35
C LEU A 77 -19.65 -11.01 9.45
N GLY A 78 -20.80 -10.49 9.89
CA GLY A 78 -21.63 -11.08 10.94
C GLY A 78 -21.12 -10.84 12.36
N LEU A 79 -20.19 -9.90 12.55
CA LEU A 79 -19.66 -9.53 13.86
C LEU A 79 -20.54 -8.44 14.48
N GLU A 80 -20.85 -8.59 15.77
CA GLU A 80 -21.64 -7.63 16.55
C GLU A 80 -20.74 -6.73 17.41
N VAL A 81 -21.24 -5.54 17.74
CA VAL A 81 -20.59 -4.62 18.67
C VAL A 81 -20.41 -5.28 20.03
N ALA A 82 -19.22 -5.12 20.62
CA ALA A 82 -18.92 -5.61 21.96
C ALA A 82 -19.89 -5.00 22.99
N ARG A 83 -20.81 -5.82 23.51
CA ARG A 83 -21.69 -5.52 24.64
C ARG A 83 -21.23 -6.31 25.84
N GLY A 84 -21.49 -5.84 27.07
CA GLY A 84 -21.08 -6.53 28.30
C GLY A 84 -21.53 -8.00 28.37
N GLU A 85 -22.66 -8.32 27.74
CA GLU A 85 -23.20 -9.68 27.66
C GLU A 85 -22.41 -10.62 26.73
N ASN A 86 -21.73 -10.07 25.72
CA ASN A 86 -21.01 -10.82 24.69
C ASN A 86 -19.49 -10.54 24.72
N THR A 87 -18.99 -9.95 25.81
CA THR A 87 -17.59 -9.55 26.00
C THR A 87 -16.98 -10.27 27.19
N VAL A 88 -15.79 -10.83 27.01
CA VAL A 88 -15.05 -11.51 28.08
C VAL A 88 -13.74 -10.77 28.36
N ASN A 89 -13.61 -10.21 29.55
CA ASN A 89 -12.39 -9.59 30.04
C ASN A 89 -11.38 -10.66 30.47
N LEU A 90 -10.19 -10.55 29.90
CA LEU A 90 -9.03 -11.39 30.18
C LEU A 90 -7.92 -10.51 30.77
N VAL A 91 -7.33 -10.95 31.88
CA VAL A 91 -6.21 -10.28 32.56
C VAL A 91 -4.98 -11.16 32.42
N VAL A 92 -3.88 -10.55 32.01
CA VAL A 92 -2.58 -11.21 31.93
C VAL A 92 -1.82 -10.93 33.23
N ASP A 93 -1.42 -11.97 33.94
CA ASP A 93 -0.64 -11.84 35.18
C ASP A 93 0.86 -11.58 34.91
N GLU A 94 1.64 -11.33 35.97
CA GLU A 94 3.10 -11.12 35.88
C GLU A 94 3.86 -12.30 35.28
N HIS A 95 3.25 -13.49 35.24
CA HIS A 95 3.84 -14.71 34.66
C HIS A 95 3.35 -14.95 33.22
N HIS A 96 2.76 -13.95 32.57
CA HIS A 96 2.17 -14.00 31.24
C HIS A 96 1.04 -15.03 31.08
N ARG A 97 0.38 -15.42 32.18
CA ARG A 97 -0.79 -16.29 32.10
C ARG A 97 -2.04 -15.46 31.91
N VAL A 98 -2.85 -15.88 30.92
CA VAL A 98 -4.15 -15.28 30.64
C VAL A 98 -5.18 -15.91 31.56
N THR A 99 -5.75 -15.13 32.47
CA THR A 99 -6.82 -15.54 33.37
C THR A 99 -8.05 -14.66 33.14
N PHE A 100 -9.24 -15.15 33.50
CA PHE A 100 -10.42 -14.29 33.48
C PHE A 100 -10.29 -13.19 34.53
N ALA A 101 -10.72 -11.98 34.19
CA ALA A 101 -10.87 -10.92 35.18
C ALA A 101 -11.79 -11.40 36.32
N PRO A 102 -11.59 -10.96 37.57
CA PRO A 102 -12.39 -11.43 38.71
C PRO A 102 -13.91 -11.27 38.48
N ASP A 103 -14.32 -10.19 37.81
CA ASP A 103 -15.73 -9.93 37.49
C ASP A 103 -16.28 -10.89 36.41
N THR A 104 -15.47 -11.28 35.42
CA THR A 104 -15.89 -12.26 34.39
C THR A 104 -15.79 -13.70 34.89
N ALA A 105 -14.85 -14.00 35.78
CA ALA A 105 -14.79 -15.27 36.49
C ALA A 105 -16.02 -15.48 37.38
N ALA A 106 -16.43 -14.45 38.13
CA ALA A 106 -17.63 -14.49 38.96
C ALA A 106 -18.92 -14.66 38.14
N ALA A 107 -19.03 -13.95 37.01
CA ALA A 107 -20.17 -14.10 36.09
C ALA A 107 -20.23 -15.49 35.43
N GLN A 108 -19.07 -16.07 35.05
CA GLN A 108 -19.01 -17.43 34.51
C GLN A 108 -19.31 -18.50 35.56
N ALA A 109 -18.85 -18.33 36.80
CA ALA A 109 -19.16 -19.23 37.90
C ALA A 109 -20.67 -19.24 38.22
N ALA A 110 -21.30 -18.06 38.30
CA ALA A 110 -22.75 -17.95 38.49
C ALA A 110 -23.56 -18.57 37.33
N ALA A 111 -23.08 -18.44 36.08
CA ALA A 111 -23.69 -19.08 34.92
C ALA A 111 -23.49 -20.61 34.90
N ALA A 112 -22.39 -21.12 35.45
CA ALA A 112 -22.12 -22.54 35.59
C ALA A 112 -22.99 -23.18 36.69
N ASP A 113 -23.15 -22.50 37.83
CA ASP A 113 -24.01 -22.95 38.94
C ASP A 113 -25.49 -22.99 38.54
N GLY A 114 -25.96 -22.03 37.75
CA GLY A 114 -27.31 -22.03 37.18
C GLY A 114 -27.59 -23.19 36.22
N LYS A 115 -26.56 -23.69 35.51
CA LYS A 115 -26.67 -24.89 34.66
C LYS A 115 -26.56 -26.19 35.46
N ALA A 116 -25.80 -26.20 36.56
CA ALA A 116 -25.72 -27.34 37.47
C ALA A 116 -27.06 -27.60 38.19
N GLY A 117 -27.72 -26.54 38.70
CA GLY A 117 -29.02 -26.64 39.37
C GLY A 117 -30.17 -27.13 38.47
N ALA A 118 -30.11 -26.86 37.15
CA ALA A 118 -31.06 -27.39 36.18
C ALA A 118 -30.87 -28.91 35.92
N SER A 119 -29.67 -29.45 36.19
CA SER A 119 -29.34 -30.86 35.99
C SER A 119 -29.58 -31.74 37.24
N GLU A 120 -29.57 -31.16 38.44
CA GLU A 120 -29.86 -31.87 39.70
C GLU A 120 -31.37 -32.04 39.98
N GLY A 121 -32.23 -31.17 39.45
CA GLY A 121 -33.69 -31.26 39.62
C GLY A 121 -34.37 -32.44 38.88
N SER A 122 -33.64 -33.21 38.07
CA SER A 122 -34.20 -34.30 37.25
C SER A 122 -33.91 -35.72 37.79
N ARG A 123 -33.13 -35.87 38.88
CA ARG A 123 -32.75 -37.20 39.43
C ARG A 123 -33.51 -37.66 40.70
N GLY A 124 -34.42 -36.86 41.24
CA GLY A 124 -35.18 -37.20 42.44
C GLY A 124 -36.60 -37.72 42.16
N GLY A 125 -36.75 -38.93 41.62
CA GLY A 125 -38.07 -39.50 41.35
C GLY A 125 -38.08 -41.03 41.24
N ARG A 126 -37.97 -41.71 42.40
CA ARG A 126 -38.43 -43.10 42.66
C ARG A 126 -38.89 -43.14 44.13
N PRO A 127 -39.83 -43.98 44.56
CA PRO A 127 -40.02 -45.39 44.20
C PRO A 127 -40.90 -45.66 42.99
#